data_AF-A0A4Q4CQZ3-F1
#
_entry.id   AF-A0A4Q4CQZ3-F1
#
_cell.length_a   1.000
_cell.length_b   1.000
_cell.length_c   1.000
_cell.angle_alpha   90.00
_cell.angle_beta   90.00
_cell.angle_gamma   90.00
#
_symmetry.space_group_name_H-M   'P 1'
#
loop_
_entity.id
_entity.type
_entity.pdbx_description
1 polymer ?
#
loop_
_entity_poly.entity_id
_entity_poly.type
_entity_poly.pdbx_seq_one_letter_code
_entity_poly.pdbx_strand_id
1 'polypeptide(L)'
;MPPAEPGIRRIGVIAQVDIPEDCAAAEAWMERSASRLTYVSEQEGCGCCILLWTVAGPEAVIASLPDRLRCTPDDAPPPPPPGLRHRLLAGLGRW
;
A
#
# COMPACT_ATOMS: atom_id res chain seq x y z
N MET A 1 29.43 4.99 9.74
CA MET A 1 27.96 5.02 9.62
C MET A 1 27.61 3.96 8.59
N PRO A 2 27.06 2.79 8.97
CA PRO A 2 26.67 1.80 7.97
C PRO A 2 25.55 2.39 7.10
N PRO A 3 25.47 2.06 5.80
CA PRO A 3 24.36 2.48 4.96
C PRO A 3 23.08 1.87 5.54
N ALA A 4 22.03 2.69 5.71
CA ALA A 4 20.72 2.21 6.13
C ALA A 4 20.34 1.04 5.21
N GLU A 5 20.20 -0.15 5.79
CA GLU A 5 19.53 -1.27 5.13
C GLU A 5 18.22 -0.71 4.56
N PRO A 6 17.84 -0.97 3.30
CA PRO A 6 16.67 -0.35 2.70
C PRO A 6 15.42 -0.81 3.48
N GLY A 7 15.07 -0.06 4.51
CA GLY A 7 13.96 -0.36 5.39
C GLY A 7 12.70 -0.39 4.54
N ILE A 8 11.99 -1.51 4.59
CA ILE A 8 10.67 -1.59 4.00
C ILE A 8 9.76 -0.71 4.85
N ARG A 9 9.24 0.35 4.24
CA ARG A 9 8.27 1.26 4.84
C ARG A 9 6.89 0.90 4.34
N ARG A 10 5.90 1.04 5.20
CA ARG A 10 4.49 0.94 4.85
C ARG A 10 3.84 2.30 5.02
N ILE A 11 3.03 2.70 4.04
CA ILE A 11 2.20 3.90 4.09
C ILE A 11 0.82 3.63 3.48
N GLY A 12 -0.15 4.48 3.79
CA GLY A 12 -1.40 4.58 3.05
C GLY A 12 -1.24 5.54 1.87
N VAL A 13 -1.84 5.18 0.75
CA VAL A 13 -2.04 6.03 -0.42
C VAL A 13 -3.52 6.38 -0.45
N ILE A 14 -3.84 7.66 -0.27
CA ILE A 14 -5.21 8.17 -0.31
C ILE A 14 -5.40 9.00 -1.58
N ALA A 15 -6.52 8.79 -2.27
CA ALA A 15 -6.95 9.63 -3.39
C ALA A 15 -8.42 9.99 -3.23
N GLN A 16 -8.74 11.26 -3.43
CA GLN A 16 -10.11 11.76 -3.43
C GLN A 16 -10.70 11.61 -4.84
N VAL A 17 -11.85 10.93 -4.95
CA VAL A 17 -12.48 10.66 -6.25
C VAL A 17 -12.99 11.94 -6.91
N ASP A 18 -13.34 12.96 -6.11
CA ASP A 18 -13.76 14.28 -6.58
C ASP A 18 -12.59 15.16 -7.05
N ILE A 19 -11.34 14.74 -6.78
CA ILE A 19 -10.12 15.41 -7.24
C ILE A 19 -9.47 14.52 -8.31
N PRO A 20 -9.76 14.74 -9.61
CA PRO A 20 -9.26 13.86 -10.68
C PRO A 20 -7.73 13.81 -10.75
N GLU A 21 -7.06 14.89 -10.32
CA GLU A 21 -5.60 14.96 -10.24
C GLU A 21 -5.02 14.02 -9.18
N ASP A 22 -5.76 13.71 -8.12
CA ASP A 22 -5.32 12.79 -7.08
C ASP A 22 -5.44 11.34 -7.54
N CYS A 23 -6.55 10.98 -8.19
CA CYS A 23 -6.71 9.67 -8.83
C CYS A 23 -5.61 9.42 -9.86
N ALA A 24 -5.41 10.35 -10.80
CA ALA A 24 -4.39 10.21 -11.84
C ALA A 24 -2.97 10.14 -11.25
N ALA A 25 -2.66 10.93 -10.22
CA ALA A 25 -1.36 10.91 -9.57
C ALA A 25 -1.12 9.61 -8.78
N ALA A 26 -2.15 9.10 -8.08
CA ALA A 26 -2.08 7.84 -7.35
C ALA A 26 -1.89 6.66 -8.30
N GLU A 27 -2.70 6.57 -9.36
CA GLU A 27 -2.60 5.53 -10.39
C GLU A 27 -1.22 5.54 -11.07
N ALA A 28 -0.78 6.72 -11.53
CA ALA A 28 0.50 6.83 -12.22
C ALA A 28 1.68 6.51 -11.29
N TRP A 29 1.59 6.86 -10.00
CA TRP A 29 2.60 6.47 -9.02
C TRP A 29 2.60 4.97 -8.75
N MET A 30 1.42 4.36 -8.58
CA MET A 30 1.26 2.93 -8.37
C MET A 30 1.80 2.13 -9.56
N GLU A 31 1.45 2.51 -10.79
CA GLU A 31 1.93 1.84 -12.01
C GLU A 31 3.47 1.88 -12.11
N ARG A 32 4.08 3.06 -11.92
CA ARG A 32 5.54 3.22 -11.96
C ARG A 32 6.26 2.48 -10.83
N SER A 33 5.60 2.35 -9.68
CA SER A 33 6.21 1.78 -8.47
C SER A 33 5.90 0.29 -8.30
N ALA A 34 4.91 -0.26 -9.01
CA ALA A 34 4.37 -1.60 -8.81
C ALA A 34 5.45 -2.69 -8.77
N SER A 35 6.44 -2.63 -9.66
CA SER A 35 7.55 -3.60 -9.73
C SER A 35 8.52 -3.54 -8.54
N ARG A 36 8.49 -2.46 -7.75
CA ARG A 36 9.36 -2.20 -6.60
C ARG A 36 8.61 -2.26 -5.27
N LEU A 37 7.29 -2.27 -5.29
CA LEU A 37 6.47 -2.45 -4.10
C LEU A 37 6.49 -3.92 -3.69
N THR A 38 6.64 -4.18 -2.41
CA THR A 38 6.61 -5.53 -1.83
C THR A 38 5.19 -5.94 -1.43
N TYR A 39 4.30 -4.97 -1.26
CA TYR A 39 2.90 -5.18 -0.87
C TYR A 39 2.02 -4.03 -1.35
N VAL A 40 0.82 -4.36 -1.81
CA VAL A 40 -0.28 -3.43 -2.09
C VAL A 40 -1.55 -4.13 -1.58
N SER A 41 -2.33 -3.46 -0.73
CA SER A 41 -3.63 -3.96 -0.26
C SER A 41 -4.69 -3.86 -1.36
N GLU A 42 -5.86 -4.45 -1.10
CA GLU A 42 -7.08 -4.11 -1.83
C GLU A 42 -7.49 -2.65 -1.55
N GLN A 43 -8.52 -2.16 -2.24
CA GLN A 43 -9.05 -0.82 -2.01
C GLN A 43 -9.81 -0.81 -0.68
N GLU A 44 -9.23 -0.17 0.34
CA GLU A 44 -9.73 -0.08 1.72
C GLU A 44 -10.56 1.21 1.96
N GLY A 45 -10.78 2.01 0.92
CA GLY A 45 -11.56 3.24 0.98
C GLY A 45 -13.07 2.96 0.94
N CYS A 46 -13.87 4.02 1.09
CA CYS A 46 -15.32 3.91 0.93
C CYS A 46 -15.73 3.64 -0.53
N GLY A 47 -14.82 3.80 -1.49
CA GLY A 47 -15.02 3.54 -2.92
C GLY A 47 -15.91 4.55 -3.65
N CYS A 48 -16.71 5.34 -2.95
CA CYS A 48 -17.55 6.38 -3.53
C CYS A 48 -16.93 7.79 -3.47
N CYS A 49 -16.12 8.08 -2.45
CA CYS A 49 -15.53 9.41 -2.24
C CYS A 49 -14.01 9.35 -2.07
N ILE A 50 -13.50 8.28 -1.46
CA ILE A 50 -12.09 8.09 -1.13
C ILE A 50 -11.66 6.71 -1.59
N LEU A 51 -10.53 6.67 -2.27
CA LEU A 51 -9.77 5.46 -2.55
C LEU A 51 -8.59 5.42 -1.59
N LEU A 52 -8.40 4.28 -0.92
CA LEU A 52 -7.32 4.07 0.02
C LEU A 52 -6.64 2.75 -0.28
N TRP A 53 -5.32 2.76 -0.32
CA TRP A 53 -4.50 1.55 -0.45
C TRP A 53 -3.35 1.59 0.53
N THR A 54 -3.13 0.50 1.23
CA THR A 54 -1.93 0.29 2.04
C THR A 54 -0.84 -0.32 1.17
N VAL A 55 0.29 0.39 1.03
CA VAL A 55 1.43 -0.08 0.24
C VAL A 55 2.67 -0.23 1.11
N ALA A 56 3.50 -1.23 0.82
CA ALA A 56 4.80 -1.38 1.43
C ALA A 56 5.90 -1.55 0.37
N GLY A 57 7.06 -0.96 0.62
CA GLY A 57 8.21 -1.05 -0.26
C GLY A 57 9.42 -0.32 0.29
N PRO A 58 10.52 -0.25 -0.48
CA PRO A 58 11.73 0.44 -0.07
C PRO A 58 11.46 1.90 0.27
N GLU A 59 12.09 2.44 1.33
CA GLU A 59 11.91 3.83 1.75
C GLU A 59 12.06 4.83 0.60
N ALA A 60 13.03 4.63 -0.31
CA ALA A 60 13.22 5.49 -1.48
C ALA A 60 12.02 5.51 -2.46
N VAL A 61 11.31 4.40 -2.59
CA VAL A 61 10.06 4.33 -3.38
C VAL A 61 8.94 5.04 -2.64
N ILE A 62 8.80 4.76 -1.36
CA ILE A 62 7.76 5.32 -0.50
C ILE A 62 7.92 6.84 -0.32
N ALA A 63 9.15 7.35 -0.32
CA ALA A 63 9.47 8.78 -0.30
C ALA A 63 9.19 9.48 -1.63
N SER A 64 9.02 8.75 -2.73
CA SER A 64 8.65 9.33 -4.03
C SER A 64 7.14 9.57 -4.19
N LEU A 65 6.32 9.09 -3.24
CA LEU A 65 4.89 9.37 -3.22
C LEU A 65 4.66 10.87 -2.94
N PRO A 66 3.80 11.56 -3.71
CA PRO A 66 3.40 12.92 -3.41
C PRO A 66 2.80 13.04 -2.00
N ASP A 67 3.22 14.05 -1.25
CA ASP A 67 2.82 14.22 0.16
C ASP A 67 1.31 14.34 0.34
N ARG A 68 0.61 14.98 -0.62
CA ARG A 68 -0.86 15.09 -0.64
C ARG A 68 -1.61 13.75 -0.70
N LEU A 69 -0.96 12.71 -1.20
CA LEU A 69 -1.53 11.36 -1.31
C LEU A 69 -1.10 10.46 -0.15
N ARG A 70 -0.23 10.95 0.74
CA ARG A 70 0.32 10.16 1.83
C ARG A 70 -0.64 10.16 3.02
N CYS A 71 -1.02 8.98 3.46
CA CYS A 71 -1.74 8.75 4.70
C CYS A 71 -0.88 7.86 5.61
N THR A 72 -0.85 8.14 6.91
CA THR A 72 -0.20 7.25 7.88
C THR A 72 -1.11 6.06 8.15
N PRO A 73 -0.70 4.81 7.84
CA PRO A 73 -1.49 3.64 8.19
C PRO A 73 -1.28 3.41 9.69
N ASP A 74 -2.26 3.84 10.48
CA ASP A 74 -2.16 3.87 11.94
C ASP A 74 -2.16 2.46 12.58
N ASP A 75 -2.66 1.41 11.90
CA ASP A 75 -2.87 0.10 12.58
C ASP A 75 -2.91 -1.16 11.68
N ALA A 76 -2.24 -1.20 10.50
CA ALA A 76 -2.31 -2.39 9.64
C ALA A 76 -1.30 -3.51 10.07
N PRO A 77 -1.72 -4.78 10.23
CA PRO A 77 -0.82 -5.88 10.64
C PRO A 77 0.33 -6.08 9.64
N PRO A 78 1.56 -6.43 10.10
CA PRO A 78 2.76 -6.46 9.26
C PRO A 78 2.54 -7.30 7.99
N PRO A 79 3.11 -6.91 6.84
CA PRO A 79 2.91 -7.65 5.59
C PRO A 79 3.43 -9.08 5.79
N PRO A 80 2.75 -10.09 5.22
CA PRO A 80 3.24 -11.46 5.32
C PRO A 80 4.64 -11.54 4.69
N PRO A 81 5.57 -12.32 5.29
CA PRO A 81 6.90 -12.44 4.75
C PRO A 81 6.85 -12.99 3.31
N PRO A 82 7.70 -12.50 2.40
CA PRO A 82 7.75 -12.99 1.03
C PRO A 82 8.07 -14.50 1.05
N GLY A 83 7.15 -15.31 0.51
CA GLY A 83 7.26 -16.78 0.49
C GLY A 83 6.18 -17.52 1.27
N LEU A 84 5.28 -16.83 1.98
CA LEU A 84 4.14 -17.48 2.62
C LEU A 84 3.07 -17.85 1.57
N ARG A 85 3.24 -19.01 0.92
CA ARG A 85 2.16 -19.68 0.20
C ARG A 85 1.07 -20.02 1.23
N HIS A 86 -0.04 -19.28 1.20
CA HIS A 86 -1.24 -19.64 1.93
C HIS A 86 -1.68 -21.06 1.52
N ARG A 87 -1.27 -22.06 2.29
CA ARG A 87 -2.10 -23.25 2.52
C ARG A 87 -3.25 -22.77 3.39
N LEU A 88 -4.27 -22.20 2.76
CA LEU A 88 -5.56 -21.99 3.39
C LEU A 88 -6.08 -23.39 3.74
N LEU A 89 -5.95 -23.73 5.01
CA LEU A 89 -6.63 -24.84 5.65
C LEU A 89 -8.13 -24.57 5.48
N ALA A 90 -8.75 -25.33 4.59
CA ALA A 90 -10.18 -25.54 4.59
C ALA A 90 -10.55 -26.21 5.93
N GLY A 91 -11.02 -25.41 6.88
CA GLY A 91 -11.46 -25.89 8.18
C GLY A 91 -11.97 -24.73 9.01
N LEU A 92 -13.20 -24.89 9.53
CA LEU A 92 -14.04 -23.93 10.26
C LEU A 92 -14.92 -23.12 9.30
N GLY A 93 -16.23 -23.32 9.17
CA GLY A 93 -17.19 -24.10 9.95
C GLY A 93 -18.57 -23.52 9.63
N ARG A 94 -19.57 -24.38 9.46
CA ARG A 94 -21.01 -24.06 9.52
C ARG A 94 -21.27 -22.90 10.49
N TRP A 95 -22.08 -21.91 10.11
CA TRP A 95 -23.46 -21.65 10.56
C TRP A 95 -24.06 -20.51 9.74
#